data_AF-A0A433QC93-F1
#
_entry.id   AF-A0A433QC93-F1
#
_cell.length_a   1.000
_cell.length_b   1.000
_cell.length_c   1.000
_cell.angle_alpha   90.00
_cell.angle_beta   90.00
_cell.angle_gamma   90.00
#
_symmetry.space_group_name_H-M   'P 1'
#
loop_
_entity.id
_entity.type
_entity.pdbx_description
1 polymer ?
#
loop_
_entity_poly.entity_id
_entity_poly.type
_entity_poly.pdbx_seq_one_letter_code
_entity_poly.pdbx_strand_id
1 'polypeptide(L)'
;MSLVLSLNCLQKSMDFTPRCPSAGPTGGEGVALPAGTRILRIEVAAAGFLDMMASAKPKERVVAYAGPSRAWRQLNYLGDTKAGTFVGSDVLGNSYYEDTAGEIYGRERWVEYASNTPDGSMVTPEWHMWLSKLVQEPPTSVNLTHPKFEAPFIYNTTGSRQAYKPYNTTKPKIQAWEPEATPRQ
;
A
#
# COMPACT_ATOMS: atom_id res chain seq x y z
N MET A 1 19.61 -11.41 -37.76
CA MET A 1 18.44 -10.55 -38.04
C MET A 1 17.93 -9.73 -36.84
N SER A 2 18.50 -9.84 -35.63
CA SER A 2 18.06 -9.02 -34.48
C SER A 2 18.70 -7.62 -34.41
N LEU A 3 19.93 -7.46 -34.91
CA LEU A 3 20.70 -6.21 -34.77
C LEU A 3 20.27 -5.09 -35.72
N VAL A 4 19.69 -5.44 -36.87
CA VAL A 4 19.26 -4.48 -37.90
C VAL A 4 17.97 -3.76 -37.47
N LEU A 5 17.09 -4.45 -36.74
CA LEU A 5 15.86 -3.86 -36.22
C LEU A 5 16.14 -2.89 -35.06
N SER A 6 17.07 -3.24 -34.15
CA SER A 6 17.45 -2.36 -33.04
C SER A 6 18.12 -1.06 -33.50
N LEU A 7 18.92 -1.10 -34.57
CA LEU A 7 19.49 0.13 -35.15
C LEU A 7 18.44 1.02 -35.81
N ASN A 8 17.44 0.43 -36.48
CA ASN A 8 16.38 1.19 -37.15
C ASN A 8 15.42 1.87 -36.15
N CYS A 9 15.23 1.27 -34.96
CA CYS A 9 14.49 1.89 -33.86
C CYS A 9 15.26 3.07 -33.23
N LEU A 10 16.58 2.94 -33.09
CA LEU A 10 17.44 4.04 -32.60
C LEU A 10 17.48 5.21 -33.58
N GLN A 11 17.63 4.94 -34.88
CA GLN A 11 17.64 5.97 -35.93
C GLN A 11 16.35 6.81 -35.93
N LYS A 12 15.18 6.17 -35.78
CA LYS A 12 13.87 6.84 -35.75
C LYS A 12 13.61 7.66 -34.48
N SER A 13 14.35 7.40 -33.39
CA SER A 13 14.22 8.17 -32.14
C SER A 13 14.97 9.51 -32.20
N MET A 14 16.01 9.62 -33.03
CA MET A 14 16.81 10.84 -33.18
C MET A 14 16.23 11.86 -34.17
N ASP A 15 15.27 11.47 -35.00
CA ASP A 15 14.62 12.36 -35.99
C ASP A 15 13.39 13.11 -35.43
N PHE A 16 13.04 12.93 -34.15
CA PHE A 16 11.98 13.72 -33.50
C PHE A 16 12.54 15.10 -33.11
N THR A 17 12.80 15.92 -34.13
CA THR A 17 12.95 17.36 -33.94
C THR A 17 11.58 17.90 -33.52
N PRO A 18 11.41 18.39 -32.27
CA PRO A 18 10.19 19.10 -31.93
C PRO A 18 10.15 20.35 -32.80
N ARG A 19 9.23 20.40 -33.76
CA ARG A 19 8.83 21.63 -34.43
C ARG A 19 8.19 22.53 -33.37
N CYS A 20 9.01 23.27 -32.64
CA CYS A 20 8.54 24.43 -31.89
C CYS A 20 7.91 25.39 -32.91
N PRO A 21 6.63 25.78 -32.78
CA PRO A 21 6.09 26.80 -33.65
C PRO A 21 6.79 28.12 -33.34
N SER A 22 7.39 28.68 -34.38
CA SER A 22 7.93 30.03 -34.44
C SER A 22 6.91 31.04 -33.88
N ALA A 23 7.33 31.83 -32.89
CA ALA A 23 6.57 32.96 -32.40
C ALA A 23 6.61 34.09 -33.44
N GLY A 24 5.48 34.33 -34.10
CA GLY A 24 5.22 35.51 -34.92
C GLY A 24 3.87 36.13 -34.52
N PRO A 25 3.75 37.47 -34.54
CA PRO A 25 2.67 38.20 -33.88
C PRO A 25 1.39 38.25 -34.71
N THR A 26 0.32 38.74 -34.09
CA THR A 26 -0.89 39.38 -34.64
C THR A 26 -2.20 38.63 -34.36
N GLY A 27 -2.92 39.13 -33.33
CA GLY A 27 -4.34 39.46 -33.31
C GLY A 27 -5.40 38.44 -33.75
N GLY A 28 -6.36 38.18 -32.85
CA GLY A 28 -7.70 37.74 -33.22
C GLY A 28 -8.32 36.76 -32.23
N GLU A 29 -9.36 37.19 -31.52
CA GLU A 29 -10.19 36.36 -30.66
C GLU A 29 -10.74 35.14 -31.43
N GLY A 30 -10.44 33.94 -30.92
CA GLY A 30 -10.99 32.69 -31.40
C GLY A 30 -11.08 31.73 -30.22
N VAL A 31 -12.25 31.69 -29.59
CA VAL A 31 -12.60 30.73 -28.53
C VAL A 31 -12.49 29.31 -29.10
N ALA A 32 -11.43 28.60 -28.74
CA ALA A 32 -11.25 27.19 -29.06
C ALA A 32 -11.47 26.33 -27.81
N LEU A 33 -12.51 25.50 -27.85
CA LEU A 33 -12.83 24.45 -26.87
C LEU A 33 -11.62 23.52 -26.68
N PRO A 34 -11.22 23.15 -25.44
CA PRO A 34 -10.16 22.18 -25.24
C PRO A 34 -10.61 20.78 -25.69
N ALA A 35 -9.80 20.16 -26.54
CA ALA A 35 -9.94 18.78 -26.97
C ALA A 35 -9.92 17.83 -25.76
N GLY A 36 -10.84 16.86 -25.77
CA GLY A 36 -11.08 15.94 -24.67
C GLY A 36 -9.83 15.19 -24.23
N THR A 37 -9.40 15.43 -22.99
CA THR A 37 -8.35 14.67 -22.32
C THR A 37 -8.92 13.33 -21.86
N ARG A 38 -9.15 12.41 -22.80
CA ARG A 38 -9.40 11.00 -22.50
C ARG A 38 -8.27 10.19 -23.11
N ILE A 39 -7.64 9.38 -22.24
CA ILE A 39 -6.78 8.24 -22.58
C ILE A 39 -5.30 8.59 -22.87
N LEU A 40 -4.55 8.94 -21.82
CA LEU A 40 -3.08 8.78 -21.78
C LEU A 40 -2.57 8.16 -20.46
N ARG A 41 -3.47 7.62 -19.63
CA ARG A 41 -3.07 6.84 -18.43
C ARG A 41 -3.08 5.33 -18.63
N ILE A 42 -3.80 4.82 -19.63
CA ILE A 42 -3.97 3.36 -19.83
C ILE A 42 -2.77 2.78 -20.60
N GLU A 43 -2.22 3.50 -21.58
CA GLU A 43 -1.11 2.97 -22.40
C GLU A 43 0.24 2.98 -21.67
N VAL A 44 0.51 3.96 -20.80
CA VAL A 44 1.76 3.99 -20.01
C VAL A 44 1.80 2.84 -19.00
N ALA A 45 0.65 2.45 -18.44
CA ALA A 45 0.55 1.28 -17.56
C ALA A 45 0.78 -0.05 -18.32
N ALA A 46 0.26 -0.16 -19.55
CA ALA A 46 0.44 -1.36 -20.38
C ALA A 46 1.89 -1.50 -20.90
N ALA A 47 2.53 -0.40 -21.28
CA ALA A 47 3.92 -0.41 -21.72
C ALA A 47 4.90 -0.74 -20.57
N GLY A 48 4.66 -0.20 -19.38
CA GLY A 48 5.41 -0.58 -18.17
C GLY A 48 5.25 -2.05 -17.79
N PHE A 49 4.06 -2.62 -18.02
CA PHE A 49 3.81 -4.05 -17.80
C PHE A 49 4.60 -4.93 -18.78
N LEU A 50 4.68 -4.54 -20.07
CA LEU A 50 5.37 -5.36 -21.07
C LEU A 50 6.90 -5.29 -20.95
N ASP A 51 7.45 -4.12 -20.64
CA ASP A 51 8.91 -3.92 -20.49
C ASP A 51 9.43 -4.49 -19.16
N MET A 52 8.60 -4.50 -18.11
CA MET A 52 8.91 -5.18 -16.83
C MET A 52 8.90 -6.71 -16.95
N MET A 53 8.14 -7.27 -17.88
CA MET A 53 8.16 -8.71 -18.18
C MET A 53 9.40 -9.12 -19.00
N ALA A 54 10.06 -8.19 -19.69
CA ALA A 54 11.24 -8.47 -20.50
C ALA A 54 12.55 -8.51 -19.68
N SER A 55 12.55 -7.97 -18.45
CA SER A 55 13.72 -7.93 -17.57
C SER A 55 13.46 -8.67 -16.25
N ALA A 56 14.05 -9.86 -16.13
CA ALA A 56 14.34 -10.65 -14.93
C ALA A 56 13.58 -11.98 -14.76
N LYS A 57 14.30 -13.07 -15.07
CA LYS A 57 13.96 -14.48 -14.75
C LYS A 57 13.38 -14.76 -13.35
N PRO A 58 13.76 -14.07 -12.24
CA PRO A 58 13.13 -14.30 -10.94
C PRO A 58 11.65 -13.88 -10.87
N LYS A 59 11.22 -12.86 -11.63
CA LYS A 59 9.84 -12.33 -11.56
C LYS A 59 8.84 -13.20 -12.31
N GLU A 60 9.29 -13.84 -13.40
CA GLU A 60 8.49 -14.81 -14.17
C GLU A 60 8.06 -16.01 -13.29
N ARG A 61 8.95 -16.49 -12.41
CA ARG A 61 8.66 -17.58 -11.47
C ARG A 61 7.49 -17.23 -10.54
N VAL A 62 7.43 -15.99 -10.07
CA VAL A 62 6.35 -15.52 -9.19
C VAL A 62 5.04 -15.43 -9.94
N VAL A 63 5.03 -14.87 -11.15
CA VAL A 63 3.81 -14.79 -11.98
C VAL A 63 3.26 -16.17 -12.32
N ALA A 64 4.14 -17.14 -12.60
CA ALA A 64 3.75 -18.52 -12.86
C ALA A 64 3.17 -19.23 -11.61
N TYR A 65 3.68 -18.92 -10.42
CA TYR A 65 3.22 -19.52 -9.16
C TYR A 65 1.95 -18.87 -8.60
N ALA A 66 1.93 -17.53 -8.52
CA ALA A 66 0.87 -16.75 -7.89
C ALA A 66 -0.28 -16.39 -8.84
N GLY A 67 -0.03 -16.42 -10.15
CA GLY A 67 -0.97 -15.99 -11.18
C GLY A 67 -0.88 -14.48 -11.47
N PRO A 68 -1.34 -14.05 -12.66
CA PRO A 68 -1.17 -12.67 -13.15
C PRO A 68 -1.93 -11.64 -12.31
N SER A 69 -3.11 -11.98 -11.79
CA SER A 69 -3.92 -11.07 -10.98
C SER A 69 -3.29 -10.77 -9.62
N ARG A 70 -2.74 -11.80 -8.95
CA ARG A 70 -2.03 -11.64 -7.67
C ARG A 70 -0.72 -10.89 -7.88
N ALA A 71 0.04 -11.20 -8.92
CA ALA A 71 1.26 -10.47 -9.27
C ALA A 71 0.96 -8.99 -9.52
N TRP A 72 -0.10 -8.66 -10.27
CA TRP A 72 -0.53 -7.27 -10.49
C TRP A 72 -0.89 -6.57 -9.18
N ARG A 73 -1.65 -7.25 -8.29
CA ARG A 73 -1.98 -6.69 -6.97
C ARG A 73 -0.71 -6.42 -6.16
N GLN A 74 0.22 -7.38 -6.09
CA GLN A 74 1.49 -7.23 -5.39
C GLN A 74 2.31 -6.07 -5.94
N LEU A 75 2.37 -5.90 -7.26
CA LEU A 75 3.07 -4.77 -7.88
C LEU A 75 2.49 -3.42 -7.46
N ASN A 76 1.17 -3.30 -7.33
CA ASN A 76 0.53 -2.04 -6.92
C ASN A 76 0.67 -1.73 -5.43
N TYR A 77 0.68 -2.76 -4.57
CA TYR A 77 0.68 -2.56 -3.11
C TYR A 77 2.06 -2.76 -2.46
N LEU A 78 2.77 -3.82 -2.80
CA LEU A 78 4.10 -4.13 -2.25
C LEU A 78 5.22 -3.47 -3.07
N GLY A 79 4.98 -3.15 -4.35
CA GLY A 79 6.00 -2.64 -5.27
C GLY A 79 6.99 -3.72 -5.75
N ASP A 80 6.78 -4.97 -5.34
CA ASP A 80 7.57 -6.13 -5.73
C ASP A 80 6.68 -7.36 -5.86
N THR A 81 7.08 -8.30 -6.71
CA THR A 81 6.42 -9.59 -6.86
C THR A 81 7.12 -10.62 -5.99
N LYS A 82 6.38 -11.20 -5.03
CA LYS A 82 6.91 -12.24 -4.13
C LYS A 82 6.09 -13.52 -4.20
N ALA A 83 6.76 -14.66 -4.17
CA ALA A 83 6.14 -15.97 -4.03
C ALA A 83 6.67 -16.66 -2.78
N GLY A 84 5.78 -17.16 -1.94
CA GLY A 84 6.13 -17.84 -0.70
C GLY A 84 5.02 -18.75 -0.23
N THR A 85 5.31 -19.52 0.81
CA THR A 85 4.37 -20.46 1.42
C THR A 85 3.36 -19.69 2.25
N PHE A 86 2.07 -20.01 2.12
CA PHE A 86 1.02 -19.43 2.97
C PHE A 86 1.10 -20.03 4.37
N VAL A 87 1.25 -19.16 5.38
CA VAL A 87 1.42 -19.56 6.78
C VAL A 87 0.11 -19.48 7.55
N GLY A 88 -0.71 -18.47 7.25
CA GLY A 88 -2.02 -18.29 7.86
C GLY A 88 -2.61 -16.92 7.58
N SER A 89 -3.81 -16.70 8.13
CA SER A 89 -4.55 -15.45 8.04
C SER A 89 -4.96 -14.97 9.42
N ASP A 90 -5.01 -13.65 9.62
CA ASP A 90 -5.52 -13.08 10.86
C ASP A 90 -7.03 -12.82 10.83
N VAL A 91 -7.55 -12.31 11.95
CA VAL A 91 -8.96 -11.95 12.14
C VAL A 91 -9.42 -10.82 11.19
N LEU A 92 -8.50 -9.97 10.73
CA LEU A 92 -8.78 -8.89 9.77
C LEU A 92 -8.71 -9.35 8.31
N GLY A 93 -8.33 -10.62 8.06
CA GLY A 93 -8.19 -11.22 6.75
C GLY A 93 -6.84 -10.95 6.07
N ASN A 94 -5.86 -10.37 6.78
CA ASN A 94 -4.51 -10.23 6.25
C ASN A 94 -3.88 -11.62 6.14
N SER A 95 -3.17 -11.85 5.03
CA SER A 95 -2.54 -13.13 4.71
C SER A 95 -1.03 -13.04 4.88
N TYR A 96 -0.44 -14.02 5.58
CA TYR A 96 0.98 -14.03 5.94
C TYR A 96 1.72 -15.14 5.18
N TYR A 97 2.91 -14.80 4.70
CA TYR A 97 3.72 -15.66 3.85
C TYR A 97 5.18 -15.71 4.31
N GLU A 98 5.83 -16.85 4.06
CA GLU A 98 7.25 -17.08 4.35
C GLU A 98 7.97 -17.75 3.17
N ASP A 99 9.18 -17.28 2.88
CA ASP A 99 10.15 -17.92 2.00
C ASP A 99 11.57 -17.82 2.60
N THR A 100 12.09 -18.93 3.11
CA THR A 100 13.43 -19.01 3.73
C THR A 100 14.54 -19.28 2.72
N ALA A 101 14.22 -19.78 1.52
CA ALA A 101 15.21 -20.27 0.57
C ALA A 101 15.48 -19.29 -0.59
N GLY A 102 14.46 -18.53 -1.00
CA GLY A 102 14.53 -17.66 -2.17
C GLY A 102 14.87 -16.20 -1.87
N GLU A 103 14.72 -15.76 -0.63
CA GLU A 103 14.80 -14.34 -0.26
C GLU A 103 16.00 -14.02 0.65
N ILE A 104 16.38 -12.73 0.63
CA ILE A 104 17.44 -12.20 1.49
C ILE A 104 16.91 -12.13 2.93
N TYR A 105 17.79 -12.35 3.91
CA TYR A 105 17.47 -12.19 5.34
C TYR A 105 16.78 -10.85 5.61
N GLY A 106 15.64 -10.91 6.32
CA GLY A 106 14.77 -9.77 6.60
C GLY A 106 13.65 -9.54 5.58
N ARG A 107 13.72 -10.14 4.38
CA ARG A 107 12.64 -10.08 3.36
C ARG A 107 11.83 -11.38 3.23
N GLU A 108 12.24 -12.42 3.94
CA GLU A 108 11.66 -13.77 3.94
C GLU A 108 10.21 -13.82 4.40
N ARG A 109 9.79 -12.94 5.31
CA ARG A 109 8.41 -12.88 5.83
C ARG A 109 7.74 -11.61 5.35
N TRP A 110 6.50 -11.72 4.91
CA TRP A 110 5.70 -10.56 4.52
C TRP A 110 4.21 -10.79 4.74
N VAL A 111 3.47 -9.68 4.71
CA VAL A 111 2.01 -9.64 4.83
C VAL A 111 1.40 -9.08 3.56
N GLU A 112 0.31 -9.70 3.10
CA GLU A 112 -0.61 -9.14 2.11
C GLU A 112 -1.87 -8.70 2.84
N TYR A 113 -2.09 -7.38 2.92
CA TYR A 113 -3.25 -6.82 3.59
C TYR A 113 -4.54 -7.08 2.81
N ALA A 114 -5.64 -7.32 3.53
CA ALA A 114 -6.97 -7.42 2.92
C ALA A 114 -7.53 -6.04 2.49
N SER A 115 -7.13 -4.98 3.21
CA SER A 115 -7.55 -3.61 2.94
C SER A 115 -6.82 -3.00 1.74
N ASN A 116 -7.52 -2.16 0.97
CA ASN A 116 -6.93 -1.36 -0.11
C ASN A 116 -6.09 -0.18 0.40
N THR A 117 -6.20 0.17 1.68
CA THR A 117 -5.36 1.19 2.32
C THR A 117 -4.55 0.51 3.43
N PRO A 118 -3.42 -0.13 3.08
CA PRO A 118 -2.63 -0.87 4.05
C PRO A 118 -1.99 0.08 5.06
N ASP A 119 -2.01 -0.31 6.34
CA ASP A 119 -1.28 0.37 7.41
C ASP A 119 -0.57 -0.68 8.27
N GLY A 120 0.64 -0.37 8.73
CA GLY A 120 1.46 -1.27 9.54
C GLY A 120 0.81 -1.65 10.86
N SER A 121 -0.05 -0.77 11.39
CA SER A 121 -0.81 -1.02 12.62
C SER A 121 -1.95 -2.03 12.46
N MET A 122 -2.28 -2.45 11.24
CA MET A 122 -3.34 -3.44 10.99
C MET A 122 -2.87 -4.88 11.22
N VAL A 123 -1.57 -5.09 11.46
CA VAL A 123 -1.04 -6.41 11.84
C VAL A 123 -1.42 -6.70 13.29
N THR A 124 -2.14 -7.79 13.52
CA THR A 124 -2.53 -8.21 14.88
C THR A 124 -1.30 -8.53 15.75
N PRO A 125 -1.40 -8.43 17.08
CA PRO A 125 -0.22 -8.53 17.96
C PRO A 125 0.52 -9.87 17.85
N GLU A 126 -0.24 -10.96 17.67
CA GLU A 126 0.29 -12.31 17.54
C GLU A 126 1.14 -12.45 16.27
N TRP A 127 0.60 -11.96 15.15
CA TRP A 127 1.29 -11.98 13.87
C TRP A 127 2.42 -10.96 13.80
N HIS A 128 2.33 -9.85 14.54
CA HIS A 128 3.41 -8.88 14.65
C HIS A 128 4.67 -9.50 15.26
N MET A 129 4.54 -10.33 16.29
CA MET A 129 5.68 -11.04 16.90
C MET A 129 6.40 -11.94 15.89
N TRP A 130 5.64 -12.70 15.11
CA TRP A 130 6.19 -13.59 14.09
C TRP A 130 6.79 -12.82 12.90
N LEU A 131 6.11 -11.78 12.42
CA LEU A 131 6.55 -10.96 11.29
C LEU A 131 7.85 -10.21 11.62
N SER A 132 7.97 -9.69 12.84
CA SER A 132 9.19 -9.04 13.35
C SER A 132 10.31 -10.02 13.74
N LYS A 133 10.14 -11.32 13.50
CA LYS A 133 11.10 -12.39 13.86
C LYS A 133 11.44 -12.42 15.36
N LEU A 134 10.52 -11.97 16.23
CA LEU A 134 10.67 -12.15 17.68
C LEU A 134 10.43 -13.62 18.08
N VAL A 135 9.52 -14.27 17.37
CA VAL A 135 9.19 -15.69 17.54
C VAL A 135 9.36 -16.40 16.19
N GLN A 136 9.86 -17.64 16.25
CA GLN A 136 10.06 -18.46 15.05
C GLN A 136 8.75 -19.11 14.59
N GLU A 137 7.96 -19.60 15.55
CA GLU A 137 6.69 -20.28 15.31
C GLU A 137 5.57 -19.27 15.02
N PRO A 138 4.74 -19.50 13.99
CA PRO A 138 3.57 -18.66 13.73
C PRO A 138 2.46 -18.91 14.75
N PRO A 139 1.54 -17.95 14.95
CA PRO A 139 0.41 -18.12 15.85
C PRO A 139 -0.54 -19.26 15.44
N THR A 140 -0.50 -19.69 14.17
CA THR A 140 -1.26 -20.87 13.69
C THR A 140 -0.80 -22.17 14.34
N SER A 141 0.50 -22.32 14.67
CA SER A 141 1.04 -23.55 15.25
C SER A 141 1.01 -23.58 16.77
N VAL A 142 0.91 -22.40 17.40
CA VAL A 142 0.96 -22.25 18.86
C VAL A 142 -0.43 -21.97 19.40
N ASN A 143 -0.83 -22.65 20.48
CA ASN A 143 -2.06 -22.32 21.18
C ASN A 143 -1.83 -21.11 22.08
N LEU A 144 -2.25 -19.92 21.63
CA LEU A 144 -2.13 -18.68 22.37
C LEU A 144 -3.26 -18.53 23.40
N THR A 145 -2.87 -18.40 24.68
CA THR A 145 -3.83 -18.25 25.78
C THR A 145 -4.17 -16.77 25.99
N HIS A 146 -5.38 -16.38 25.60
CA HIS A 146 -5.89 -15.02 25.81
C HIS A 146 -6.39 -14.82 27.24
N PRO A 147 -5.83 -13.87 28.03
CA PRO A 147 -6.36 -13.55 29.34
C PRO A 147 -7.73 -12.89 29.25
N LYS A 148 -8.56 -13.07 30.30
CA LYS A 148 -9.93 -12.54 30.35
C LYS A 148 -10.04 -11.02 30.16
N PHE A 149 -9.01 -10.26 30.53
CA PHE A 149 -8.99 -8.80 30.44
C PHE A 149 -8.52 -8.28 29.07
N GLU A 150 -8.20 -9.16 28.13
CA GLU A 150 -7.76 -8.77 26.80
C GLU A 150 -8.89 -8.09 26.04
N ALA A 151 -8.62 -6.89 25.53
CA ALA A 151 -9.53 -6.17 24.66
C ALA A 151 -9.41 -6.70 23.22
N PRO A 152 -10.48 -6.63 22.42
CA PRO A 152 -10.38 -6.95 20.99
C PRO A 152 -9.38 -6.03 20.31
N PHE A 153 -8.70 -6.55 19.28
CA PHE A 153 -7.71 -5.79 18.53
C PHE A 153 -8.33 -4.60 17.81
N ILE A 154 -7.70 -3.43 17.97
CA ILE A 154 -8.04 -2.19 17.28
C ILE A 154 -6.75 -1.62 16.69
N TYR A 155 -6.76 -1.36 15.39
CA TYR A 155 -5.63 -0.75 14.67
C TYR A 155 -5.49 0.75 15.03
N ASN A 156 -4.45 1.41 14.54
CA ASN A 156 -4.21 2.82 14.82
C ASN A 156 -5.33 3.71 14.22
N THR A 157 -6.04 4.42 15.09
CA THR A 157 -7.14 5.34 14.72
C THR A 157 -6.72 6.81 14.70
N THR A 158 -5.42 7.11 14.71
CA THR A 158 -4.91 8.49 14.66
C THR A 158 -5.43 9.24 13.44
N GLY A 159 -5.86 10.50 13.63
CA GLY A 159 -6.44 11.32 12.56
C GLY A 159 -7.89 10.99 12.21
N SER A 160 -8.49 9.95 12.81
CA SER A 160 -9.91 9.62 12.67
C SER A 160 -10.76 10.20 13.82
N ARG A 161 -12.09 10.06 13.72
CA ARG A 161 -13.00 10.40 14.83
C ARG A 161 -12.81 9.52 16.07
N GLN A 162 -12.23 8.34 15.91
CA GLN A 162 -11.95 7.36 16.98
C GLN A 162 -10.56 7.56 17.61
N ALA A 163 -9.84 8.63 17.30
CA ALA A 163 -8.55 8.92 17.90
C ALA A 163 -8.66 9.12 19.42
N TYR A 164 -7.64 8.66 20.15
CA TYR A 164 -7.54 8.87 21.59
C TYR A 164 -7.46 10.37 21.92
N LYS A 165 -8.29 10.82 22.86
CA LYS A 165 -8.31 12.20 23.36
C LYS A 165 -8.01 12.18 24.86
N PRO A 166 -6.88 12.74 25.32
CA PRO A 166 -6.57 12.79 26.74
C PRO A 166 -7.57 13.70 27.45
N TYR A 167 -7.93 13.31 28.67
CA TYR A 167 -8.79 14.06 29.57
C TYR A 167 -8.25 13.97 30.99
N ASN A 168 -8.70 14.87 31.87
CA ASN A 168 -8.35 14.79 33.28
C ASN A 168 -9.15 13.66 33.94
N THR A 169 -8.45 12.62 34.40
CA THR A 169 -9.06 11.49 35.13
C THR A 169 -9.41 11.84 36.57
N THR A 170 -8.93 12.97 37.09
CA THR A 170 -9.23 13.45 38.44
C THR A 170 -10.49 14.31 38.47
N LYS A 171 -11.30 14.11 39.52
CA LYS A 171 -12.41 15.01 39.86
C LYS A 171 -11.85 16.34 40.42
N PRO A 172 -12.59 17.45 40.33
CA PRO A 172 -12.18 18.70 40.98
C PRO A 172 -11.98 18.46 42.48
N LYS A 173 -10.83 18.90 43.00
CA LYS A 173 -10.45 18.71 44.41
C LYS A 173 -11.23 19.61 45.36
N ILE A 174 -11.63 20.78 44.87
CA ILE A 174 -12.37 21.78 45.62
C ILE A 174 -13.78 21.81 45.04
N GLN A 175 -14.78 21.62 45.89
CA GLN A 175 -16.19 21.73 45.51
C GLN A 175 -16.59 23.20 45.62
N ALA A 176 -17.20 23.74 44.57
CA ALA A 176 -17.78 25.08 44.59
C ALA A 176 -19.08 25.06 45.39
N TRP A 177 -19.38 26.15 46.08
CA TRP A 177 -20.71 26.36 46.66
C TRP A 177 -21.74 26.53 45.55
N GLU A 178 -22.83 25.77 45.62
CA GLU A 178 -23.98 25.90 44.73
C GLU A 178 -24.99 26.90 45.34
N PRO A 179 -25.22 28.08 44.70
CA PRO A 179 -26.08 29.11 45.27
C PRO A 179 -27.55 28.73 45.21
N GLU A 180 -28.24 28.83 46.35
CA GLU A 180 -29.70 28.73 46.43
C GLU A 180 -30.30 30.14 46.56
N ALA A 181 -31.00 30.61 45.53
CA ALA A 181 -31.57 31.96 45.52
C ALA A 181 -32.92 31.98 46.27
N THR A 182 -32.93 32.57 47.47
CA THR A 182 -34.17 32.78 48.25
C THR A 182 -34.69 34.22 48.04
N PRO A 183 -35.99 34.43 47.76
CA PRO A 183 -36.56 35.77 47.65
C PRO A 183 -36.54 36.49 49.01
N ARG A 184 -36.37 37.82 48.98
CA ARG A 184 -36.46 38.67 50.18
C ARG A 184 -37.91 38.72 50.69
N GLN A 185 -38.11 38.43 51.98
CA GLN A 185 -39.42 38.51 52.65
C GLN A 185 -39.76 39.94 53.07
#